data_AF-A0A7J5W197-F1
#
_entry.id   AF-A0A7J5W197-F1
#
_cell.length_a   1.000
_cell.length_b   1.000
_cell.length_c   1.000
_cell.angle_alpha   90.00
_cell.angle_beta   90.00
_cell.angle_gamma   90.00
#
_symmetry.space_group_name_H-M   'P 1'
#
loop_
_entity.id
_entity.type
_entity.pdbx_description
1 polymer ?
#
loop_
_entity_poly.entity_id
_entity_poly.type
_entity_poly.pdbx_seq_one_letter_code
_entity_poly.pdbx_strand_id
1 'polypeptide(L)'
;MENNSNGKTGESQETRNPEKENQPMVDGRGVSQNINFDEMEKDLNSRILEITLTINNDYPELSKYIEEMPVTLPVEADKQITINHLKSYFESLVSLLARYKLEHPTEEK
;
A
#
# COMPACT_ATOMS: atom_id res chain seq x y z
N MET A 1 -21.84 -15.21 63.15
CA MET A 1 -21.77 -15.69 61.76
C MET A 1 -23.10 -16.34 61.49
N GLU A 2 -24.00 -15.58 60.87
CA GLU A 2 -24.34 -15.72 59.44
C GLU A 2 -25.53 -16.67 59.29
N ASN A 3 -26.64 -16.37 58.62
CA ASN A 3 -27.34 -15.14 58.21
C ASN A 3 -28.62 -15.69 57.57
N ASN A 4 -29.74 -15.16 58.03
CA ASN A 4 -31.08 -15.63 57.69
C ASN A 4 -31.52 -15.06 56.33
N SER A 5 -32.32 -15.86 55.63
CA SER A 5 -33.39 -15.52 54.68
C SER A 5 -33.38 -14.14 54.00
N ASN A 6 -33.36 -14.14 52.66
CA ASN A 6 -33.94 -13.05 51.89
C ASN A 6 -35.09 -13.55 51.02
N GLY A 7 -36.30 -13.14 51.39
CA GLY A 7 -37.48 -13.19 50.56
C GLY A 7 -37.49 -12.05 49.54
N LYS A 8 -38.05 -12.35 48.37
CA LYS A 8 -38.97 -11.55 47.56
C LYS A 8 -39.10 -10.07 47.95
N THR A 9 -38.90 -9.17 46.98
CA THR A 9 -39.85 -8.11 46.57
C THR A 9 -39.19 -7.25 45.49
N GLY A 10 -39.95 -6.88 44.46
CA GLY A 10 -39.64 -5.70 43.66
C GLY A 10 -39.79 -5.89 42.16
N GLU A 11 -41.04 -5.86 41.69
CA GLU A 11 -41.38 -5.39 40.34
C GLU A 11 -40.56 -4.16 39.96
N SER A 12 -40.05 -4.13 38.74
CA SER A 12 -39.82 -2.88 38.04
C SER A 12 -40.27 -3.05 36.60
N GLN A 13 -41.31 -2.30 36.34
CA GLN A 13 -42.08 -2.20 35.12
C GLN A 13 -41.21 -1.74 33.96
N GLU A 14 -41.40 -2.43 32.83
CA GLU A 14 -41.61 -1.87 31.51
C GLU A 14 -41.14 -0.42 31.27
N THR A 15 -40.03 -0.29 30.56
CA THR A 15 -39.80 0.88 29.70
C THR A 15 -39.49 0.42 28.28
N ARG A 16 -40.54 0.47 27.44
CA ARG A 16 -40.58 1.02 26.07
C ARG A 16 -39.42 0.66 25.12
N ASN A 17 -39.74 -0.07 24.06
CA ASN A 17 -39.89 0.51 22.71
C ASN A 17 -40.15 -0.61 21.67
N PRO A 18 -41.34 -0.68 21.04
CA PRO A 18 -41.45 -1.27 19.71
C PRO A 18 -40.88 -0.27 18.70
N GLU A 19 -40.41 -0.77 17.57
CA GLU A 19 -39.96 0.01 16.41
C GLU A 19 -38.50 0.54 16.48
N LYS A 20 -37.60 -0.21 15.85
CA LYS A 20 -37.01 0.19 14.57
C LYS A 20 -36.24 -0.97 13.95
N GLU A 21 -37.02 -1.72 13.17
CA GLU A 21 -36.62 -2.17 11.83
C GLU A 21 -35.80 -1.06 11.13
N ASN A 22 -34.78 -1.47 10.38
CA ASN A 22 -33.67 -0.68 9.80
C ASN A 22 -32.42 -0.55 10.67
N GLN A 23 -31.84 -1.69 11.07
CA GLN A 23 -30.39 -1.77 11.03
C GLN A 23 -30.01 -2.57 9.78
N PRO A 24 -29.26 -2.00 8.82
CA PRO A 24 -28.58 -2.85 7.86
C PRO A 24 -27.61 -3.71 8.67
N MET A 25 -27.73 -5.03 8.54
CA MET A 25 -26.64 -5.93 8.88
C MET A 25 -25.45 -5.47 8.04
N VAL A 26 -24.58 -4.66 8.64
CA VAL A 26 -23.23 -4.43 8.13
C VAL A 26 -22.48 -5.70 8.46
N ASP A 27 -22.76 -6.74 7.67
CA ASP A 27 -21.76 -7.75 7.38
C ASP A 27 -20.53 -6.97 6.93
N GLY A 28 -19.45 -7.12 7.70
CA GLY A 28 -18.14 -6.58 7.38
C GLY A 28 -17.69 -7.12 6.03
N ARG A 29 -18.23 -6.55 4.96
CA ARG A 29 -17.67 -6.61 3.62
C ARG A 29 -16.43 -5.73 3.70
N GLY A 30 -15.35 -6.37 4.14
CA GLY A 30 -14.01 -5.88 3.92
C GLY A 30 -13.95 -5.35 2.50
N VAL A 31 -13.53 -4.10 2.37
CA VAL A 31 -13.24 -3.51 1.08
C VAL A 31 -12.06 -4.29 0.51
N SER A 32 -12.34 -5.43 -0.13
CA SER A 32 -11.40 -6.04 -1.07
C SER A 32 -11.37 -5.09 -2.25
N GLN A 33 -10.53 -4.06 -2.13
CA GLN A 33 -10.04 -3.39 -3.32
C GLN A 33 -9.44 -4.51 -4.18
N ASN A 34 -10.03 -4.73 -5.35
CA ASN A 34 -9.50 -5.62 -6.36
C ASN A 34 -8.23 -4.95 -6.90
N ILE A 35 -7.15 -5.04 -6.11
CA ILE A 35 -5.85 -4.48 -6.46
C ILE A 35 -5.30 -5.39 -7.56
N ASN A 36 -5.31 -4.89 -8.79
CA ASN A 36 -4.78 -5.61 -9.93
C ASN A 36 -3.24 -5.50 -9.92
N PHE A 37 -2.60 -6.41 -9.21
CA PHE A 37 -1.14 -6.47 -9.08
C PHE A 37 -0.45 -6.54 -10.45
N ASP A 38 -1.05 -7.22 -11.42
CA ASP A 38 -0.45 -7.38 -12.75
C ASP A 38 -0.43 -6.05 -13.55
N GLU A 39 -1.45 -5.21 -13.38
CA GLU A 39 -1.47 -3.85 -13.97
C GLU A 39 -0.46 -2.93 -13.28
N MET A 40 -0.37 -2.97 -11.95
CA MET A 40 0.62 -2.18 -11.20
C MET A 40 2.05 -2.57 -11.53
N GLU A 41 2.32 -3.87 -11.69
CA GLU A 41 3.64 -4.39 -12.06
C GLU A 41 4.05 -3.87 -13.45
N LYS A 42 3.13 -3.93 -14.41
CA LYS A 42 3.36 -3.40 -15.76
C LYS A 42 3.59 -1.90 -15.77
N ASP A 43 2.83 -1.14 -14.98
CA ASP A 43 3.03 0.31 -14.84
C ASP A 43 4.41 0.63 -14.27
N LEU A 44 4.78 -0.02 -13.16
CA LEU A 44 6.09 0.18 -12.53
C LEU A 44 7.23 -0.20 -13.46
N ASN A 45 7.15 -1.35 -14.14
CA ASN A 45 8.16 -1.76 -15.12
C ASN A 45 8.30 -0.75 -16.27
N SER A 46 7.19 -0.22 -16.77
CA SER A 46 7.21 0.80 -17.84
C SER A 46 7.89 2.09 -17.36
N ARG A 47 7.59 2.53 -16.14
CA ARG A 47 8.19 3.74 -15.55
C ARG A 47 9.66 3.57 -15.21
N ILE A 48 10.06 2.38 -14.74
CA ILE A 48 11.47 2.00 -14.55
C ILE A 48 12.20 2.03 -15.89
N LEU A 49 11.61 1.48 -16.95
CA LEU A 49 12.20 1.51 -18.28
C LEU A 49 12.36 2.95 -18.78
N GLU A 50 11.32 3.79 -18.63
CA GLU A 50 11.37 5.19 -19.04
C GLU A 50 12.50 5.94 -18.33
N ILE A 51 12.57 5.88 -16.99
CA ILE A 51 13.60 6.62 -16.26
C ILE A 51 15.01 6.07 -16.53
N THR A 52 15.17 4.76 -16.69
CA THR A 52 16.48 4.18 -17.04
C THR A 52 16.92 4.61 -18.43
N LEU A 53 16.01 4.70 -19.40
CA LEU A 53 16.32 5.24 -20.73
C LEU A 53 16.70 6.73 -20.65
N THR A 54 15.95 7.53 -19.90
CA THR A 54 16.28 8.96 -19.66
C THR A 54 17.66 9.09 -19.04
N ILE A 55 17.98 8.30 -18.01
CA ILE A 55 19.30 8.33 -17.39
C ILE A 55 20.38 7.93 -18.41
N ASN A 56 20.18 6.87 -19.19
CA ASN A 56 21.20 6.44 -20.17
C ASN A 56 21.43 7.45 -21.30
N ASN A 57 20.39 8.15 -21.74
CA ASN A 57 20.49 9.11 -22.84
C ASN A 57 21.00 10.48 -22.38
N ASP A 58 20.46 10.99 -21.28
CA ASP A 58 20.69 12.37 -20.85
C ASP A 58 21.77 12.48 -19.76
N TYR A 59 22.01 11.39 -19.02
CA TYR A 59 22.94 11.32 -17.88
C TYR A 59 23.79 10.04 -17.91
N PRO A 60 24.50 9.73 -19.00
CA PRO A 60 25.24 8.46 -19.17
C PRO A 60 26.28 8.20 -18.06
N GLU A 61 26.75 9.24 -17.36
CA GLU A 61 27.59 9.16 -16.17
C GLU A 61 26.93 8.46 -14.98
N LEU A 62 25.60 8.44 -14.92
CA LEU A 62 24.82 7.76 -13.90
C LEU A 62 24.57 6.30 -14.24
N SER A 63 24.72 5.88 -15.50
CA SER A 63 24.46 4.50 -15.94
C SER A 63 25.29 3.47 -15.17
N LYS A 64 26.50 3.82 -14.72
CA LYS A 64 27.33 2.94 -13.87
C LYS A 64 26.75 2.65 -12.47
N TYR A 65 25.78 3.45 -12.03
CA TYR A 65 25.07 3.27 -10.76
C TYR A 65 23.70 2.61 -10.94
N ILE A 66 23.25 2.46 -12.18
CA ILE A 66 22.08 1.65 -12.50
C ILE A 66 22.56 0.20 -12.55
N GLU A 67 22.43 -0.50 -11.44
CA GLU A 67 22.62 -1.95 -11.44
C GLU A 67 21.57 -2.59 -12.36
N GLU A 68 21.96 -3.64 -13.09
CA GLU A 68 20.98 -4.40 -13.86
C GLU A 68 19.92 -4.93 -12.89
N MET A 69 18.65 -4.64 -13.17
CA MET A 69 17.57 -5.24 -12.38
C MET A 69 17.77 -6.76 -12.42
N PRO A 70 17.89 -7.45 -11.27
CA PRO A 70 17.68 -8.88 -11.30
C PRO A 70 16.30 -9.07 -11.89
N VAL A 71 16.20 -9.78 -13.02
CA VAL A 71 14.91 -10.23 -13.55
C VAL A 71 14.38 -11.15 -12.46
N THR A 72 13.66 -10.58 -11.50
CA THR A 72 13.09 -11.33 -10.39
C THR A 72 12.03 -12.17 -11.04
N LEU A 73 12.40 -13.41 -11.38
CA LEU A 73 11.44 -14.47 -11.62
C LEU A 73 10.42 -14.32 -10.49
N PRO A 74 9.15 -14.03 -10.80
CA PRO A 74 8.15 -13.87 -9.77
C PRO A 74 8.16 -15.18 -8.99
N VAL A 75 8.62 -15.13 -7.75
CA VAL A 75 8.31 -16.21 -6.82
C VAL A 75 6.81 -16.05 -6.66
N GLU A 76 6.05 -16.85 -7.40
CA GLU A 76 4.58 -16.77 -7.54
C GLU A 76 3.84 -16.69 -6.19
N ALA A 77 4.55 -17.01 -5.10
CA ALA A 77 4.11 -16.89 -3.72
C ALA A 77 3.70 -15.47 -3.30
N ASP A 78 4.33 -14.38 -3.77
CA ASP A 78 4.05 -13.04 -3.23
C ASP A 78 4.19 -11.87 -4.24
N LYS A 79 3.12 -11.65 -5.04
CA LYS A 79 3.02 -10.50 -5.95
C LYS A 79 3.20 -9.14 -5.25
N GLN A 80 2.79 -9.03 -3.98
CA GLN A 80 2.95 -7.80 -3.20
C GLN A 80 4.42 -7.47 -2.95
N ILE A 81 5.25 -8.48 -2.69
CA ILE A 81 6.70 -8.31 -2.51
C ILE A 81 7.33 -7.82 -3.82
N THR A 82 6.95 -8.42 -4.96
CA THR A 82 7.40 -7.97 -6.28
C THR A 82 7.07 -6.49 -6.53
N ILE A 83 5.84 -6.07 -6.29
CA ILE A 83 5.43 -4.66 -6.45
C ILE A 83 6.24 -3.74 -5.53
N ASN A 84 6.44 -4.13 -4.28
CA ASN A 84 7.21 -3.32 -3.34
C ASN A 84 8.67 -3.19 -3.79
N HIS A 85 9.30 -4.26 -4.27
CA HIS A 85 10.66 -4.22 -4.81
C HIS A 85 10.77 -3.31 -6.03
N LEU A 86 9.85 -3.43 -6.99
CA LEU A 86 9.83 -2.57 -8.17
C LEU A 86 9.65 -1.10 -7.80
N LYS A 87 8.75 -0.82 -6.86
CA LYS A 87 8.53 0.54 -6.36
C LYS A 87 9.77 1.11 -5.68
N SER A 88 10.40 0.36 -4.78
CA SER A 88 11.64 0.79 -4.12
C SER A 88 12.77 1.01 -5.11
N TYR A 89 12.89 0.17 -6.13
CA TYR A 89 13.86 0.35 -7.19
C TYR A 89 13.58 1.63 -8.01
N PHE A 90 12.34 1.85 -8.44
CA PHE A 90 11.94 3.07 -9.13
C PHE A 90 12.25 4.33 -8.30
N GLU A 91 11.91 4.33 -7.01
CA GLU A 91 12.20 5.45 -6.11
C GLU A 91 13.71 5.70 -5.94
N SER A 92 14.52 4.64 -5.96
CA SER A 92 15.98 4.77 -5.91
C SER A 92 16.54 5.45 -7.16
N LEU A 93 16.04 5.10 -8.35
CA LEU A 93 16.43 5.73 -9.62
C LEU A 93 16.01 7.20 -9.69
N VAL A 94 14.78 7.50 -9.26
CA VAL A 94 14.28 8.88 -9.16
C VAL A 94 15.16 9.70 -8.22
N SER A 95 15.49 9.13 -7.05
CA SER A 95 16.33 9.80 -6.05
C SER A 95 17.75 10.01 -6.56
N LEU A 96 18.33 9.03 -7.26
CA LEU A 96 19.64 9.13 -7.90
C LEU A 96 19.67 10.30 -8.89
N LEU A 97 18.69 10.35 -9.79
CA LEU A 97 18.58 11.41 -10.79
C LEU A 97 18.33 12.78 -10.15
N ALA A 98 17.45 12.86 -9.16
CA ALA A 98 17.14 14.11 -8.45
C ALA A 98 18.36 14.66 -7.71
N ARG A 99 19.12 13.79 -7.03
CA ARG A 99 20.37 14.17 -6.36
C ARG A 99 21.39 14.68 -7.35
N TYR A 100 21.57 13.99 -8.47
CA TYR A 100 22.48 14.42 -9.51
C TYR A 100 22.12 15.80 -10.06
N LYS A 101 20.84 16.04 -10.37
CA LYS A 101 20.35 17.36 -10.82
C LYS A 101 20.56 18.48 -9.79
N LEU A 102 20.53 18.15 -8.49
CA LEU A 102 20.77 19.11 -7.41
C LEU A 102 22.26 19.43 -7.24
N GLU A 103 23.13 18.42 -7.35
CA GLU A 103 24.59 18.56 -7.23
C GLU A 103 25.21 19.16 -8.50
N HIS A 104 24.59 18.90 -9.65
CA HIS A 104 24.93 19.41 -10.96
C HIS A 104 23.74 20.16 -11.53
N PRO A 105 23.39 21.34 -10.99
CA PRO A 105 22.44 22.22 -11.64
C PRO A 105 23.09 22.64 -12.95
N THR A 106 22.76 21.93 -14.03
CA THR A 106 23.12 22.37 -15.37
C THR A 106 22.53 23.76 -15.48
N GLU A 107 23.38 24.78 -15.69
CA GLU A 107 22.89 26.06 -16.17
C GLU A 107 22.33 25.78 -17.57
N GLU A 108 21.08 25.33 -17.63
CA GLU A 108 20.27 25.41 -18.85
C GLU A 108 20.29 26.88 -19.25
N LYS A 109 21.07 27.16 -20.28
CA LYS A 109 21.26 28.48 -20.86
C LYS A 109 20.44 28.61 -22.13
#